data_AF-A0A4Q3VJG3-F1
#
_entry.id   AF-A0A4Q3VJG3-F1
#
_cell.length_a   1.000
_cell.length_b   1.000
_cell.length_c   1.000
_cell.angle_alpha   90.00
_cell.angle_beta   90.00
_cell.angle_gamma   90.00
#
_symmetry.space_group_name_H-M   'P 1'
#
loop_
_entity.id
_entity.type
_entity.pdbx_description
1 polymer ?
#
loop_
_entity_poly.entity_id
_entity_poly.type
_entity_poly.pdbx_seq_one_letter_code
_entity_poly.pdbx_strand_id
1 'polypeptide(L)' 'MIRSVSPSPVSRLCLGTMNFGPVTTKEDSFAIMDRALELGINFFDTANVYGWETGEGITERIIGDWFAS' A
#
# COMPACT_ATOMS: atom_id res chain seq x y z
N MET A 1 -32.32 -5.00 3.08
CA MET A 1 -32.06 -4.24 1.84
C MET A 1 -30.60 -4.47 1.46
N ILE A 2 -30.33 -5.36 0.50
CA ILE A 2 -28.96 -5.64 0.04
C ILE A 2 -28.61 -4.55 -0.97
N ARG A 3 -27.64 -3.68 -0.66
CA ARG A 3 -27.15 -2.70 -1.63
C ARG A 3 -26.23 -3.43 -2.61
N SER A 4 -26.60 -3.44 -3.88
CA SER A 4 -25.68 -3.79 -4.97
C SER A 4 -24.58 -2.73 -4.99
N VAL A 5 -23.34 -3.13 -4.72
CA VAL A 5 -22.17 -2.26 -4.82
C VAL A 5 -21.52 -2.57 -6.16
N SER A 6 -21.55 -1.62 -7.10
CA SER A 6 -20.76 -1.73 -8.32
C SER A 6 -19.28 -1.60 -7.96
N PRO A 7 -18.39 -2.48 -8.45
CA PRO A 7 -16.97 -2.40 -8.14
C PRO A 7 -16.41 -1.08 -8.68
N SER A 8 -15.63 -0.38 -7.85
CA SER A 8 -14.85 0.77 -8.31
C SER A 8 -13.82 0.30 -9.35
N PRO A 9 -13.65 1.03 -10.46
CA PRO A 9 -12.62 0.69 -11.43
C PRO A 9 -11.23 0.78 -10.78
N VAL A 10 -10.36 -0.17 -11.12
CA VAL A 10 -8.96 -0.16 -10.69
C VAL A 10 -8.21 0.93 -11.43
N SER A 11 -7.35 1.68 -10.73
CA SER A 11 -6.55 2.75 -11.31
C SER A 11 -5.60 2.22 -12.40
N ARG A 12 -5.37 3.03 -13.44
CA ARG A 12 -4.46 2.67 -14.55
C ARG A 12 -2.99 2.53 -14.11
N LEU A 13 -2.62 3.19 -13.02
CA LEU A 13 -1.30 3.10 -12.40
C LEU A 13 -1.39 2.29 -11.11
N CYS A 14 -0.32 1.55 -10.82
CA CYS A 14 -0.13 0.80 -9.58
C CYS A 14 1.01 1.44 -8.78
N LEU A 15 0.84 1.56 -7.46
CA LEU A 15 1.91 1.92 -6.55
C LEU A 15 2.64 0.66 -6.08
N GLY A 16 3.87 0.46 -6.55
CA GLY A 16 4.77 -0.57 -6.01
C GLY A 16 5.36 -0.16 -4.67
N THR A 17 5.44 -1.09 -3.71
CA THR A 17 5.78 -0.79 -2.30
C THR A 17 7.06 -1.45 -1.80
N MET A 18 7.83 -2.11 -2.66
CA MET A 18 9.03 -2.89 -2.30
C MET A 18 10.04 -2.18 -1.37
N ASN A 19 10.13 -0.86 -1.44
CA ASN A 19 11.07 -0.05 -0.65
C ASN A 19 10.54 0.38 0.73
N PHE A 20 9.26 0.14 1.04
CA PHE A 20 8.67 0.51 2.33
C PHE A 20 9.22 -0.37 3.44
N GLY A 21 9.95 0.23 4.38
CA GLY A 21 10.71 -0.45 5.42
C GLY A 21 12.22 -0.42 5.15
N PRO A 22 12.73 -1.12 4.12
CA PRO A 22 14.17 -1.21 3.86
C PRO A 22 14.86 0.13 3.56
N VAL A 23 14.17 1.01 2.82
CA VAL A 23 14.72 2.29 2.34
C VAL A 23 13.85 3.45 2.77
N THR A 24 12.53 3.29 2.68
CA THR A 24 11.54 4.31 3.02
C THR A 24 11.03 4.07 4.43
N THR A 25 11.04 5.10 5.29
CA THR A 25 10.51 5.03 6.65
C THR A 25 9.01 4.70 6.65
N LYS A 26 8.48 4.23 7.77
CA LYS A 26 7.03 3.95 7.89
C LYS A 26 6.22 5.22 7.66
N GLU A 27 6.65 6.33 8.26
CA GLU A 27 6.00 7.63 8.17
C GLU A 27 5.98 8.16 6.73
N ASP A 28 7.11 8.07 6.01
CA ASP A 28 7.16 8.48 4.60
C ASP A 28 6.35 7.52 3.71
N SER A 29 6.34 6.22 4.04
CA SER A 29 5.52 5.24 3.32
C SER A 29 4.03 5.57 3.44
N PHE A 30 3.58 5.98 4.62
CA PHE A 30 2.20 6.44 4.85
C PHE A 30 1.90 7.68 4.00
N ALA A 31 2.77 8.69 4.04
CA ALA A 31 2.60 9.91 3.25
C ALA A 31 2.55 9.62 1.74
N ILE A 32 3.32 8.65 1.24
CA ILE A 32 3.27 8.22 -0.16
C ILE A 32 1.93 7.55 -0.48
N MET A 33 1.44 6.66 0.39
CA MET A 33 0.14 5.97 0.20
C MET A 33 -1.03 6.96 0.25
N ASP A 34 -1.04 7.89 1.20
CA ASP A 34 -2.03 8.97 1.28
C ASP A 34 -2.04 9.80 -0.01
N ARG A 35 -0.85 10.20 -0.47
CA ARG A 35 -0.73 10.99 -1.70
C ARG A 35 -1.19 10.22 -2.93
N ALA A 36 -0.94 8.91 -2.99
CA ALA A 36 -1.40 8.06 -4.08
C ALA A 36 -2.93 8.02 -4.14
N LEU A 37 -3.60 7.88 -2.99
CA LEU A 37 -5.07 7.90 -2.90
C LEU A 37 -5.68 9.24 -3.25
N GLU A 38 -5.08 10.35 -2.81
CA GLU A 38 -5.51 11.69 -3.22
C GLU A 38 -5.46 11.88 -4.74
N LEU A 39 -4.52 11.23 -5.41
CA LEU A 39 -4.37 11.23 -6.86
C LEU A 39 -5.25 10.19 -7.57
N GLY A 40 -6.07 9.44 -6.83
CA GLY A 40 -6.99 8.43 -7.36
C GLY A 40 -6.35 7.08 -7.69
N ILE A 41 -5.16 6.80 -7.17
CA ILE A 41 -4.53 5.47 -7.26
C ILE A 41 -5.14 4.58 -6.18
N ASN A 42 -5.75 3.47 -6.60
CA ASN A 42 -6.37 2.48 -5.71
C ASN A 42 -5.78 1.07 -5.90
N PHE A 43 -4.70 0.95 -6.66
CA PHE A 43 -3.98 -0.29 -6.90
C PHE A 43 -2.58 -0.21 -6.28
N PHE A 44 -2.33 -1.08 -5.30
CA PHE A 44 -1.07 -1.17 -4.56
C PHE A 44 -0.51 -2.59 -4.71
N ASP A 45 0.77 -2.70 -5.06
CA ASP A 45 1.51 -3.96 -5.20
C ASP A 45 2.36 -4.23 -3.96
N THR A 46 2.32 -5.46 -3.45
CA THR A 46 3.12 -5.93 -2.30
C THR A 46 3.50 -7.41 -2.49
N ALA A 47 4.46 -7.90 -1.72
CA ALA A 47 4.80 -9.32 -1.62
C ALA A 47 5.33 -9.67 -0.22
N ASN A 48 5.15 -10.93 0.19
CA ASN A 48 5.66 -11.45 1.46
C ASN A 48 7.19 -11.33 1.60
N VAL A 49 7.93 -11.30 0.49
CA VAL A 49 9.39 -11.15 0.47
C VAL A 49 9.86 -9.68 0.50
N TYR A 50 8.98 -8.71 0.28
CA TYR A 50 9.35 -7.29 0.37
C TYR A 50 9.74 -6.96 1.83
N GLY A 51 10.89 -6.29 1.98
CA GLY A 51 11.60 -6.21 3.26
C GLY A 51 12.99 -6.88 3.21
N TRP A 52 13.15 -7.95 2.43
CA TRP A 52 14.41 -8.69 2.24
C TRP A 52 15.19 -8.90 3.54
N GLU A 53 16.50 -8.57 3.55
CA GLU A 53 17.40 -8.72 4.69
C GLU A 53 17.03 -7.85 5.90
N THR A 54 16.24 -6.78 5.70
CA THR A 54 15.75 -5.94 6.81
C THR A 54 14.57 -6.60 7.54
N GLY A 55 13.92 -7.58 6.90
CA GLY A 55 12.86 -8.39 7.45
C GLY A 55 11.73 -8.63 6.45
N GLU A 56 11.59 -9.86 5.98
CA GLU A 56 10.48 -10.27 5.11
C GLU A 56 9.12 -9.93 5.74
N GLY A 57 8.20 -9.43 4.89
CA GLY A 57 6.86 -9.02 5.27
C GLY A 57 6.80 -7.69 6.02
N ILE A 58 7.90 -6.94 6.19
CA ILE A 58 7.85 -5.59 6.79
C ILE A 58 6.95 -4.67 5.95
N THR A 59 7.05 -4.74 4.62
CA THR A 59 6.22 -3.93 3.73
C THR A 59 4.73 -4.21 3.94
N GLU A 60 4.32 -5.48 4.04
CA GLU A 60 2.93 -5.86 4.32
C GLU A 60 2.47 -5.40 5.72
N ARG A 61 3.35 -5.43 6.73
CA ARG A 61 3.06 -4.88 8.06
C ARG A 61 2.85 -3.36 8.01
N ILE A 62 3.68 -2.63 7.28
CA ILE A 62 3.53 -1.17 7.10
C ILE A 62 2.19 -0.86 6.40
N ILE A 63 1.84 -1.58 5.34
CA ILE A 63 0.56 -1.42 4.65
C ILE A 63 -0.61 -1.74 5.59
N GLY A 64 -0.50 -2.82 6.38
CA GLY A 64 -1.52 -3.20 7.37
C GLY A 64 -1.72 -2.14 8.45
N ASP A 65 -0.63 -1.57 8.96
CA ASP A 65 -0.68 -0.48 9.94
C ASP A 65 -1.33 0.78 9.35
N TRP A 66 -1.11 1.07 8.06
CA TRP A 66 -1.73 2.20 7.37
C TRP A 66 -3.24 1.98 7.19
N PHE A 67 -3.68 0.77 6.83
CA PHE A 67 -5.11 0.43 6.78
C PHE A 67 -5.81 0.52 8.15
N ALA A 68 -5.07 0.37 9.24
CA ALA A 68 -5.58 0.45 10.61
C ALA A 68 -5.56 1.88 11.19
N SER A 69 -4.99 2.86 10.46
CA SER A 69 -4.85 4.26 10.91
C SER A 69 -6.09 5.12 10.66
#